data_AF-A0A3L8DVV4-F1
#
_entry.id   AF-A0A3L8DVV4-F1
#
_cell.length_a   1.000
_cell.length_b   1.000
_cell.length_c   1.000
_cell.angle_alpha   90.00
_cell.angle_beta   90.00
_cell.angle_gamma   90.00
#
_symmetry.space_group_name_H-M   'P 1'
#
loop_
_entity.id
_entity.type
_entity.pdbx_description
1 polymer ?
#
loop_
_entity_poly.entity_id
_entity_poly.type
_entity_poly.pdbx_seq_one_letter_code
_entity_poly.pdbx_strand_id
1 'polypeptide(L)'
;MEAIISFIFHDRLTKPKEGAFLINIVESRLQRKSKSRITGKVKPTTESDTTMKASEKHIKLIKTSVETIKKYDECPAAQMLETIKSLEEDAAILATATATPNLDETLSLAIIHLNIGLLCMRDPKPDKLATSEKYFKSTIDSLHGHEKNRKVILISLIAFNAWYIVSQKTKNTENCYKQLKGALKVYMEYTKGDYLEPIDIVSSICTEDEETSTPQKSYLDRLHVATIEGLVFLNNSESNFSQSMHSFETYIHIVLKEEIGHREEFSPSEHANWILASFHLSKYFIDYSRFAEAKHHLTAATYMRDKYNKMKISPQDQIQERNEKIEKIKSESVKTWIHYGFVLLRLSVEKLRMYALLKETEADELFKKFKKEIPEKYASSFTFPGLRKVLEPYATKVTDKYVTCYDDAYTLFKKVKEWIETREKVEDINEKGKLRLRLSRMYGYLAFFEDREDMIETHQTRFELLNNFITNTEKKELQKDTLLSIYLQMAVINVMRLDMFDEDMKYNNENLSEDQAERLKQLAAQVNTYFVMALNTHSSLIQG
;
A
#
# COMPACT_ATOMS: atom_id res chain seq x y z
N MET A 1 15.05 15.04 -23.21
CA MET A 1 14.32 14.42 -22.07
C MET A 1 15.19 13.67 -21.09
N GLU A 2 16.15 12.85 -21.55
CA GLU A 2 16.99 12.02 -20.66
C GLU A 2 17.62 12.80 -19.49
N ALA A 3 18.19 13.98 -19.76
CA ALA A 3 18.77 14.84 -18.72
C ALA A 3 17.75 15.21 -17.63
N ILE A 4 16.53 15.58 -18.00
CA ILE A 4 15.46 15.94 -17.05
C ILE A 4 15.05 14.73 -16.20
N ILE A 5 14.91 13.57 -16.82
CA ILE A 5 14.50 12.34 -16.12
C ILE A 5 15.62 11.87 -15.17
N SER A 6 16.86 11.88 -15.62
CA SER A 6 18.03 11.59 -14.78
C SER A 6 18.17 12.58 -13.63
N PHE A 7 17.88 13.85 -13.87
CA PHE A 7 17.90 14.90 -12.84
C PHE A 7 16.89 14.61 -11.70
N ILE A 8 15.70 14.10 -12.04
CA ILE A 8 14.69 13.68 -11.06
C ILE A 8 15.10 12.40 -10.34
N PHE A 9 15.64 11.42 -11.06
CA PHE A 9 15.98 10.11 -10.49
C PHE A 9 17.24 10.12 -9.64
N HIS A 10 18.14 11.08 -9.83
CA HIS A 10 19.29 11.25 -8.95
C HIS A 10 18.87 11.55 -7.51
N ASP A 11 17.80 12.32 -7.32
CA ASP A 11 17.30 12.72 -5.99
C ASP A 11 16.34 11.69 -5.37
N ARG A 12 16.13 10.52 -5.99
CA ARG A 12 15.24 9.49 -5.45
C ARG A 12 15.90 8.66 -4.37
N LEU A 13 15.09 8.35 -3.36
CA LEU A 13 15.40 7.33 -2.37
C LEU A 13 15.54 5.94 -3.03
N THR A 14 16.31 5.07 -2.38
CA THR A 14 16.56 3.70 -2.81
C THR A 14 15.27 2.92 -3.06
N LYS A 15 15.28 2.01 -4.06
CA LYS A 15 14.11 1.19 -4.38
C LYS A 15 13.60 0.44 -3.14
N PRO A 16 12.29 0.46 -2.85
CA PRO A 16 11.75 -0.20 -1.68
C PRO A 16 11.95 -1.72 -1.79
N LYS A 17 12.57 -2.33 -0.78
CA LYS A 17 12.74 -3.80 -0.70
C LYS A 17 11.41 -4.49 -0.39
N GLU A 18 10.63 -3.90 0.51
CA GLU A 18 9.27 -4.34 0.80
C GLU A 18 8.31 -3.84 -0.29
N GLY A 19 7.32 -4.65 -0.65
CA GLY A 19 6.38 -4.29 -1.72
C GLY A 19 6.95 -4.31 -3.15
N ALA A 20 8.24 -4.67 -3.35
CA ALA A 20 8.88 -4.72 -4.67
C ALA A 20 8.11 -5.57 -5.72
N PHE A 21 7.37 -6.59 -5.26
CA PHE A 21 6.52 -7.41 -6.13
C PHE A 21 5.43 -6.60 -6.86
N LEU A 22 4.96 -5.48 -6.29
CA LEU A 22 4.00 -4.57 -6.91
C LEU A 22 4.62 -3.76 -8.05
N ILE A 23 5.90 -3.39 -7.92
CA ILE A 23 6.65 -2.71 -8.99
C ILE A 23 6.91 -3.72 -10.10
N ASN A 24 7.45 -4.89 -9.75
CA ASN A 24 7.81 -5.93 -10.72
C ASN A 24 6.62 -6.36 -11.59
N ILE A 25 5.42 -6.49 -11.03
CA ILE A 25 4.24 -6.89 -11.81
C ILE A 25 3.81 -5.80 -12.81
N VAL A 26 3.99 -4.52 -12.46
CA VAL A 26 3.76 -3.43 -13.40
C VAL A 26 4.81 -3.44 -14.50
N GLU A 27 6.09 -3.61 -14.16
CA GLU A 27 7.18 -3.72 -15.14
C GLU A 27 6.96 -4.89 -16.12
N SER A 28 6.60 -6.07 -15.62
CA SER A 28 6.28 -7.24 -16.47
C SER A 28 5.12 -6.98 -17.43
N ARG A 29 4.06 -6.31 -16.95
CA ARG A 29 2.94 -5.88 -17.80
C ARG A 29 3.41 -4.94 -18.92
N LEU A 30 4.23 -3.95 -18.59
CA LEU A 30 4.75 -2.97 -19.58
C LEU A 30 5.63 -3.68 -20.63
N GLN A 31 6.49 -4.60 -20.20
CA GLN A 31 7.33 -5.41 -21.10
C GLN A 31 6.50 -6.29 -22.05
N ARG A 32 5.37 -6.86 -21.60
CA ARG A 32 4.49 -7.64 -22.49
C ARG A 32 3.73 -6.74 -23.46
N LYS A 33 3.25 -5.57 -23.00
CA LYS A 33 2.60 -4.59 -23.89
C LYS A 33 3.56 -4.08 -24.97
N SER A 34 4.84 -3.84 -24.65
CA SER A 34 5.82 -3.43 -25.66
C SER A 34 6.06 -4.51 -26.72
N LYS A 35 6.22 -5.78 -26.32
CA LYS A 35 6.35 -6.93 -27.25
C LYS A 35 5.14 -7.07 -28.19
N SER A 36 3.92 -6.98 -27.66
CA SER A 36 2.68 -7.10 -28.45
C SER A 36 2.47 -5.99 -29.48
N ARG A 37 3.14 -4.84 -29.31
CA ARG A 37 2.99 -3.67 -30.18
C ARG A 37 3.98 -3.67 -31.34
N ILE A 38 5.15 -4.29 -31.17
CA ILE A 38 6.15 -4.43 -32.24
C ILE A 38 5.58 -5.30 -33.38
N THR A 39 4.62 -6.17 -33.10
CA THR A 39 3.96 -7.04 -34.10
C THR A 39 2.74 -6.39 -34.78
N GLY A 40 2.31 -5.19 -34.38
CA GLY A 40 1.19 -4.46 -34.98
C GLY A 40 1.64 -3.39 -35.97
N LYS A 41 1.05 -3.35 -37.18
CA LYS A 41 1.32 -2.30 -38.18
C LYS A 41 1.00 -0.91 -37.61
N VAL A 42 2.02 -0.04 -37.55
CA VAL A 42 1.88 1.38 -37.19
C VAL A 42 1.09 2.09 -38.29
N LYS A 43 -0.06 2.69 -37.94
CA LYS A 43 -0.74 3.62 -38.85
C LYS A 43 0.13 4.87 -39.02
N PRO A 44 0.37 5.36 -40.26
CA PRO A 44 1.14 6.56 -40.47
C PRO A 44 0.39 7.76 -39.87
N THR A 45 1.06 8.50 -38.99
CA THR A 45 0.59 9.78 -38.46
C THR A 45 0.90 10.89 -39.46
N THR A 46 -0.06 11.79 -39.67
CA THR A 46 0.11 13.03 -40.44
C THR A 46 1.17 13.94 -39.78
N GLU A 47 2.04 14.54 -40.59
CA GLU A 47 3.18 15.39 -40.17
C GLU A 47 2.80 16.63 -39.32
N SER A 48 1.54 17.06 -39.32
CA SER A 48 1.10 18.25 -38.58
C SER A 48 1.15 18.12 -37.04
N ASP A 49 1.30 16.89 -36.54
CA ASP A 49 1.17 16.57 -35.11
C ASP A 49 2.49 16.19 -34.44
N THR A 50 3.62 16.22 -35.15
CA THR A 50 4.94 15.83 -34.63
C THR A 50 5.80 17.00 -34.15
N THR A 51 5.46 18.23 -34.53
CA THR A 51 6.26 19.43 -34.24
C THR A 51 5.52 20.41 -33.31
N MET A 52 6.29 21.17 -32.54
CA MET A 52 5.78 22.20 -31.64
C MET A 52 5.77 23.56 -32.35
N LYS A 53 4.60 24.20 -32.43
CA LYS A 53 4.39 25.51 -33.06
C LYS A 53 4.42 26.62 -32.01
N ALA A 54 5.56 26.79 -31.37
CA ALA A 54 5.79 27.86 -30.39
C ALA A 54 6.60 29.01 -31.02
N SER A 55 6.47 30.21 -30.46
CA SER A 55 7.26 31.36 -30.94
C SER A 55 8.76 31.15 -30.68
N GLU A 56 9.60 31.78 -31.49
CA GLU A 56 11.06 31.67 -31.38
C GLU A 56 11.58 32.03 -29.98
N LYS A 57 10.94 32.99 -29.32
CA LYS A 57 11.24 33.37 -27.93
C LYS A 57 11.02 32.21 -26.95
N HIS A 58 9.90 31.49 -27.08
CA HIS A 58 9.62 30.31 -26.25
C HIS A 58 10.63 29.19 -26.51
N ILE A 59 10.92 28.89 -27.78
CA ILE A 59 11.88 27.86 -28.17
C ILE A 59 13.27 28.16 -27.60
N LYS A 60 13.74 29.41 -27.74
CA LYS A 60 15.03 29.85 -27.20
C LYS A 60 15.09 29.66 -25.69
N LEU A 61 14.06 30.08 -24.97
CA LEU A 61 14.03 29.97 -23.51
C LEU A 61 13.99 28.52 -23.03
N ILE A 62 13.26 27.64 -23.72
CA ILE A 62 13.29 26.19 -23.47
C ILE A 62 14.72 25.65 -23.63
N LYS A 63 15.40 25.94 -24.76
CA LYS A 63 16.78 25.51 -24.99
C LYS A 63 17.71 25.95 -23.87
N THR A 64 17.66 27.24 -23.50
CA THR A 64 18.45 27.80 -22.40
C THR A 64 18.19 27.04 -21.11
N SER A 65 16.92 26.88 -20.70
CA SER A 65 16.58 26.20 -19.44
C SER A 65 17.06 24.73 -19.39
N VAL A 66 17.01 24.01 -20.51
CA VAL A 66 17.49 22.62 -20.62
C VAL A 66 19.01 22.54 -20.53
N GLU A 67 19.71 23.45 -21.21
CA GLU A 67 21.17 23.56 -21.10
C GLU A 67 21.61 23.88 -19.67
N THR A 68 20.87 24.75 -18.97
CA THR A 68 21.12 25.05 -17.57
C THR A 68 20.98 23.82 -16.69
N ILE A 69 19.95 22.98 -16.90
CA ILE A 69 19.81 21.70 -16.19
C ILE A 69 21.00 20.78 -16.44
N LYS A 70 21.47 20.67 -17.69
CA LYS A 70 22.62 19.82 -18.04
C LYS A 70 23.91 20.25 -17.34
N LYS A 71 24.11 21.57 -17.20
CA LYS A 71 25.33 22.16 -16.62
C LYS A 71 25.22 22.44 -15.12
N TYR A 72 24.14 22.01 -14.46
CA TYR A 72 23.84 22.39 -13.07
C TYR A 72 25.00 22.05 -12.11
N ASP A 73 25.52 20.83 -12.19
CA ASP A 73 26.61 20.36 -11.32
C ASP A 73 27.99 20.95 -11.70
N GLU A 74 28.11 21.55 -12.88
CA GLU A 74 29.35 22.12 -13.42
C GLU A 74 29.46 23.63 -13.14
N CYS A 75 28.35 24.29 -12.77
CA CYS A 75 28.26 25.74 -12.68
C CYS A 75 28.38 26.23 -11.22
N PRO A 76 29.13 27.32 -10.93
CA PRO A 76 29.15 27.93 -9.61
C PRO A 76 27.75 28.32 -9.13
N ALA A 77 27.44 28.06 -7.86
CA ALA A 77 26.10 28.29 -7.29
C ALA A 77 25.58 29.74 -7.46
N ALA A 78 26.46 30.74 -7.40
CA ALA A 78 26.09 32.14 -7.62
C ALA A 78 25.63 32.42 -9.06
N GLN A 79 26.36 31.89 -10.05
CA GLN A 79 26.03 32.01 -11.47
C GLN A 79 24.74 31.25 -11.80
N MET A 80 24.55 30.09 -11.16
CA MET A 80 23.34 29.29 -11.29
C MET A 80 22.10 30.05 -10.77
N LEU A 81 22.23 30.74 -9.64
CA LEU A 81 21.15 31.54 -9.06
C LEU A 81 20.78 32.77 -9.91
N GLU A 82 21.77 33.44 -10.52
CA GLU A 82 21.54 34.53 -11.47
C GLU A 82 20.83 34.02 -12.73
N THR A 83 21.25 32.87 -13.26
CA THR A 83 20.61 32.24 -14.42
C THR A 83 19.16 31.87 -14.13
N ILE A 84 18.85 31.32 -12.94
CA ILE A 84 17.47 31.02 -12.54
C ILE A 84 16.63 32.30 -12.54
N LYS A 85 17.10 33.39 -11.92
CA LYS A 85 16.36 34.65 -11.88
C LYS A 85 16.05 35.20 -13.27
N SER A 86 17.03 35.17 -14.16
CA SER A 86 16.83 35.57 -15.56
C SER A 86 15.75 34.73 -16.25
N LEU A 87 15.75 33.40 -16.03
CA LEU A 87 14.73 32.51 -16.57
C LEU A 87 13.34 32.83 -16.01
N GLU A 88 13.24 33.17 -14.71
CA GLU A 88 11.97 33.56 -14.07
C GLU A 88 11.40 34.86 -14.65
N GLU A 89 12.25 35.87 -14.84
CA GLU A 89 11.87 37.16 -15.42
C GLU A 89 11.38 36.99 -16.87
N ASP A 90 12.13 36.24 -17.69
CA ASP A 90 11.76 35.97 -19.08
C ASP A 90 10.47 35.15 -19.19
N ALA A 91 10.26 34.17 -18.30
CA ALA A 91 9.02 33.40 -18.23
C ALA A 91 7.81 34.28 -17.88
N ALA A 92 7.96 35.22 -16.95
CA ALA A 92 6.91 36.16 -16.57
C ALA A 92 6.52 37.10 -17.73
N ILE A 93 7.51 37.55 -18.52
CA ILE A 93 7.27 38.35 -19.73
C ILE A 93 6.47 37.54 -20.76
N LEU A 94 6.83 36.28 -21.00
CA LEU A 94 6.10 35.41 -21.94
C LEU A 94 4.66 35.13 -21.49
N ALA A 95 4.44 34.93 -20.19
CA ALA A 95 3.12 34.68 -19.62
C ALA A 95 2.15 35.87 -19.78
N THR A 96 2.66 37.10 -19.80
CA THR A 96 1.84 38.32 -19.95
C THR A 96 1.60 38.72 -21.42
N ALA A 97 2.42 38.23 -22.34
CA ALA A 97 2.34 38.59 -23.76
C ALA A 97 1.26 37.86 -24.55
N THR A 98 0.63 36.81 -24.00
CA THR A 98 -0.34 35.96 -24.72
C THR A 98 -1.75 36.10 -24.13
N ALA A 99 -2.61 36.90 -24.78
CA ALA A 99 -4.00 37.14 -24.31
C ALA A 99 -4.89 35.89 -24.40
N THR A 100 -4.60 34.96 -25.31
CA THR A 100 -5.18 33.60 -25.41
C THR A 100 -4.13 32.65 -26.00
N PRO A 101 -3.24 32.04 -25.17
CA PRO A 101 -2.19 31.17 -25.67
C PRO A 101 -2.77 29.93 -26.32
N ASN A 102 -2.19 29.51 -27.45
CA ASN A 102 -2.49 28.20 -28.01
C ASN A 102 -1.83 27.09 -27.17
N LEU A 103 -2.23 25.83 -27.35
CA LEU A 103 -1.71 24.72 -26.53
C LEU A 103 -0.18 24.59 -26.56
N ASP A 104 0.47 24.85 -27.70
CA ASP A 104 1.93 24.74 -27.82
C ASP A 104 2.63 25.88 -27.06
N GLU A 105 2.05 27.08 -26.99
CA GLU A 105 2.54 28.18 -26.15
C GLU A 105 2.33 27.91 -24.65
N THR A 106 1.16 27.43 -24.26
CA THR A 106 0.89 26.99 -22.89
C THR A 106 1.87 25.90 -22.45
N LEU A 107 2.11 24.92 -23.34
CA LEU A 107 3.05 23.83 -23.09
C LEU A 107 4.50 24.33 -23.01
N SER A 108 4.88 25.30 -23.84
CA SER A 108 6.20 25.95 -23.77
C SER A 108 6.45 26.51 -22.38
N LEU A 109 5.51 27.33 -21.91
CA LEU A 109 5.61 27.99 -20.62
C LEU A 109 5.61 26.96 -19.48
N ALA A 110 4.79 25.91 -19.60
CA ALA A 110 4.77 24.81 -18.64
C ALA A 110 6.11 24.06 -18.54
N ILE A 111 6.81 23.85 -19.67
CA ILE A 111 8.16 23.26 -19.70
C ILE A 111 9.17 24.20 -19.03
N ILE A 112 9.09 25.50 -19.27
CA ILE A 112 10.00 26.48 -18.65
C ILE A 112 9.77 26.51 -17.12
N HIS A 113 8.53 26.62 -16.67
CA HIS A 113 8.18 26.53 -15.25
C HIS A 113 8.69 25.23 -14.63
N LEU A 114 8.47 24.10 -15.30
CA LEU A 114 8.95 22.80 -14.83
C LEU A 114 10.47 22.82 -14.63
N ASN A 115 11.22 23.31 -15.62
CA ASN A 115 12.68 23.37 -15.57
C ASN A 115 13.18 24.28 -14.43
N ILE A 116 12.57 25.45 -14.24
CA ILE A 116 12.88 26.34 -13.09
C ILE A 116 12.62 25.61 -11.77
N GLY A 117 11.47 24.93 -11.64
CA GLY A 117 11.15 24.15 -10.45
C GLY A 117 12.16 23.04 -10.16
N LEU A 118 12.64 22.34 -11.20
CA LEU A 118 13.69 21.33 -11.06
C LEU A 118 15.00 21.94 -10.55
N LEU A 119 15.42 23.06 -11.14
CA LEU A 119 16.65 23.76 -10.72
C LEU A 119 16.59 24.21 -9.26
N CYS A 120 15.43 24.68 -8.78
CA CYS A 120 15.25 25.09 -7.39
C CYS A 120 15.17 23.90 -6.40
N MET A 121 14.68 22.74 -6.83
CA MET A 121 14.45 21.57 -5.97
C MET A 121 15.75 20.98 -5.38
N ARG A 122 16.90 21.26 -5.99
CA ARG A 122 18.21 20.77 -5.54
C ARG A 122 18.73 21.49 -4.31
N ASP A 123 18.40 22.77 -4.14
CA ASP A 123 18.77 23.50 -2.93
C ASP A 123 17.81 23.08 -1.80
N PRO A 124 18.30 22.46 -0.71
CA PRO A 124 17.46 21.97 0.37
C PRO A 124 16.84 23.09 1.22
N LYS A 125 17.16 24.37 0.96
CA LYS A 125 16.59 25.47 1.72
C LYS A 125 15.08 25.59 1.54
N PRO A 126 14.33 25.89 2.61
CA PRO A 126 12.86 25.95 2.58
C PRO A 126 12.29 26.91 1.53
N ASP A 127 12.91 28.06 1.32
CA ASP A 127 12.48 29.05 0.32
C ASP A 127 12.60 28.51 -1.11
N LYS A 128 13.66 27.74 -1.39
CA LYS A 128 13.89 27.11 -2.69
C LYS A 128 12.97 25.93 -2.95
N LEU A 129 12.70 25.11 -1.93
CA LEU A 129 11.69 24.06 -2.01
C LEU A 129 10.29 24.66 -2.24
N ALA A 130 9.91 25.71 -1.52
CA ALA A 130 8.64 26.41 -1.73
C ALA A 130 8.52 27.01 -3.15
N THR A 131 9.63 27.54 -3.68
CA THR A 131 9.70 28.06 -5.05
C THR A 131 9.50 26.93 -6.06
N SER A 132 10.09 25.76 -5.81
CA SER A 132 9.92 24.56 -6.65
C SER A 132 8.47 24.09 -6.67
N GLU A 133 7.82 24.01 -5.50
CA GLU A 133 6.41 23.64 -5.39
C GLU A 133 5.51 24.61 -6.17
N LYS A 134 5.76 25.92 -6.07
CA LYS A 134 5.04 26.95 -6.82
C LYS A 134 5.11 26.68 -8.32
N TYR A 135 6.30 26.41 -8.86
CA TYR A 135 6.46 26.19 -10.30
C TYR A 135 5.88 24.86 -10.77
N PHE A 136 6.03 23.76 -10.01
CA PHE A 136 5.40 22.49 -10.36
C PHE A 136 3.88 22.59 -10.35
N LYS A 137 3.32 23.32 -9.38
CA LYS A 137 1.90 23.65 -9.35
C LYS A 137 1.48 24.42 -10.61
N SER A 138 2.20 25.49 -10.96
CA SER A 138 1.92 26.27 -12.17
C SER A 138 1.98 25.42 -13.44
N THR A 139 2.95 24.50 -13.56
CA THR A 139 3.02 23.54 -14.67
C THR A 139 1.79 22.64 -14.73
N ILE A 140 1.39 22.04 -13.61
CA ILE A 140 0.23 21.13 -13.56
C ILE A 140 -1.07 21.88 -13.86
N ASP A 141 -1.26 23.05 -13.25
CA ASP A 141 -2.46 23.88 -13.44
C ASP A 141 -2.60 24.33 -14.90
N SER A 142 -1.48 24.70 -15.56
CA SER A 142 -1.46 25.12 -16.97
C SER A 142 -1.78 23.98 -17.95
N LEU A 143 -1.48 22.73 -17.58
CA LEU A 143 -1.69 21.56 -18.42
C LEU A 143 -3.02 20.85 -18.12
N HIS A 144 -3.78 21.35 -17.16
CA HIS A 144 -5.02 20.72 -16.73
C HIS A 144 -6.06 20.67 -17.86
N GLY A 145 -6.69 19.51 -18.06
CA GLY A 145 -7.64 19.25 -19.13
C GLY A 145 -7.01 18.84 -20.47
N HIS A 146 -5.69 18.94 -20.61
CA HIS A 146 -4.95 18.57 -21.82
C HIS A 146 -4.11 17.29 -21.65
N GLU A 147 -4.26 16.57 -20.53
CA GLU A 147 -3.38 15.46 -20.14
C GLU A 147 -3.48 14.25 -21.08
N LYS A 148 -4.56 14.15 -21.88
CA LYS A 148 -4.73 13.13 -22.92
C LYS A 148 -3.92 13.42 -24.19
N ASN A 149 -3.34 14.61 -24.31
CA ASN A 149 -2.54 14.97 -25.48
C ASN A 149 -1.15 14.32 -25.41
N ARG A 150 -0.72 13.67 -26.49
CA ARG A 150 0.60 13.04 -26.64
C ARG A 150 1.78 13.99 -26.40
N LYS A 151 1.58 15.30 -26.59
CA LYS A 151 2.53 16.37 -26.31
C LYS A 151 2.70 16.68 -24.81
N VAL A 152 1.63 16.46 -24.02
CA VAL A 152 1.49 16.97 -22.65
C VAL A 152 1.86 15.91 -21.61
N ILE A 153 1.48 14.66 -21.85
CA ILE A 153 1.54 13.56 -20.87
C ILE A 153 2.90 13.41 -20.15
N LEU A 154 4.01 13.50 -20.88
CA LEU A 154 5.34 13.36 -20.27
C LEU A 154 5.62 14.50 -19.29
N ILE A 155 5.32 15.74 -19.69
CA ILE A 155 5.55 16.93 -18.86
C ILE A 155 4.69 16.88 -17.60
N SER A 156 3.42 16.48 -17.71
CA SER A 156 2.54 16.29 -16.56
C SER A 156 3.09 15.26 -15.56
N LEU A 157 3.50 14.07 -16.04
CA LEU A 157 4.06 13.03 -15.16
C LEU A 157 5.37 13.45 -14.50
N ILE A 158 6.24 14.16 -15.23
CA ILE A 158 7.48 14.71 -14.69
C ILE A 158 7.18 15.71 -13.57
N ALA A 159 6.25 16.64 -13.79
CA ALA A 159 5.86 17.64 -12.79
C ALA A 159 5.30 17.00 -11.50
N PHE A 160 4.39 16.01 -11.62
CA PHE A 160 3.86 15.30 -10.46
C PHE A 160 4.95 14.53 -9.70
N ASN A 161 5.82 13.80 -10.41
CA ASN A 161 6.90 13.04 -9.77
C ASN A 161 7.95 13.95 -9.11
N ALA A 162 8.28 15.09 -9.70
CA ALA A 162 9.20 16.07 -9.11
C ALA A 162 8.58 16.75 -7.88
N TRP A 163 7.30 17.11 -7.94
CA TRP A 163 6.60 17.69 -6.79
C TRP A 163 6.47 16.70 -5.64
N TYR A 164 6.28 15.41 -5.93
CA TYR A 164 6.38 14.36 -4.92
C TYR A 164 7.75 14.39 -4.21
N ILE A 165 8.87 14.46 -4.93
CA ILE A 165 10.21 14.50 -4.33
C ILE A 165 10.36 15.72 -3.42
N VAL A 166 9.93 16.91 -3.86
CA VAL A 166 9.94 18.10 -2.99
C VAL A 166 9.08 17.90 -1.75
N SER A 167 7.89 17.31 -1.90
CA SER A 167 7.00 17.00 -0.78
C SER A 167 7.62 16.04 0.23
N GLN A 168 8.45 15.10 -0.23
CA GLN A 168 9.23 14.24 0.66
C GLN A 168 10.30 15.04 1.42
N LYS A 169 11.05 15.90 0.72
CA LYS A 169 12.06 16.78 1.33
C LYS A 169 11.45 17.72 2.38
N THR A 170 10.23 18.21 2.15
CA THR A 170 9.47 19.04 3.09
C THR A 170 8.68 18.26 4.14
N LYS A 171 8.74 16.91 4.11
CA LYS A 171 7.98 16.00 4.99
C LYS A 171 6.46 16.23 4.95
N ASN A 172 5.95 16.68 3.80
CA ASN A 172 4.53 16.85 3.57
C ASN A 172 3.93 15.57 2.96
N THR A 173 3.62 14.58 3.83
CA THR A 173 3.11 13.27 3.38
C THR A 173 1.77 13.37 2.64
N GLU A 174 0.85 14.23 3.07
CA GLU A 174 -0.44 14.42 2.38
C GLU A 174 -0.22 14.84 0.92
N ASN A 175 0.70 15.79 0.69
CA ASN A 175 1.01 16.23 -0.65
C ASN A 175 1.73 15.14 -1.45
N CYS A 176 2.62 14.35 -0.84
CA CYS A 176 3.25 13.19 -1.50
C CYS A 176 2.20 12.27 -2.14
N TYR A 177 1.16 11.91 -1.37
CA TYR A 177 0.06 11.08 -1.85
C TYR A 177 -0.74 11.75 -2.96
N LYS A 178 -1.10 13.02 -2.76
CA LYS A 178 -1.88 13.78 -3.74
C LYS A 178 -1.20 13.80 -5.10
N GLN A 179 0.11 14.05 -5.14
CA GLN A 179 0.84 14.16 -6.41
C GLN A 179 1.01 12.81 -7.11
N LEU A 180 1.39 11.75 -6.40
CA LEU A 180 1.52 10.43 -7.01
C LEU A 180 0.17 9.87 -7.49
N LYS A 181 -0.92 10.14 -6.77
CA LYS A 181 -2.27 9.80 -7.22
C LYS A 181 -2.67 10.59 -8.47
N GLY A 182 -2.29 11.86 -8.54
CA GLY A 182 -2.44 12.69 -9.74
C GLY A 182 -1.72 12.08 -10.94
N ALA A 183 -0.44 11.72 -10.79
CA ALA A 183 0.35 11.04 -11.81
C ALA A 183 -0.29 9.73 -12.27
N LEU A 184 -0.70 8.87 -11.33
CA LEU A 184 -1.35 7.60 -11.64
C LEU A 184 -2.65 7.81 -12.43
N LYS A 185 -3.48 8.77 -12.02
CA LYS A 185 -4.73 9.09 -12.71
C LYS A 185 -4.46 9.53 -14.15
N VAL A 186 -3.53 10.46 -14.35
CA VAL A 186 -3.15 10.98 -15.67
C VAL A 186 -2.63 9.86 -16.57
N TYR A 187 -1.75 9.00 -16.05
CA TYR A 187 -1.27 7.82 -16.79
C TYR A 187 -2.43 6.89 -17.18
N MET A 188 -3.31 6.55 -16.24
CA MET A 188 -4.44 5.64 -16.49
C MET A 188 -5.42 6.20 -17.53
N GLU A 189 -5.67 7.51 -17.50
CA GLU A 189 -6.56 8.17 -18.47
C GLU A 189 -5.94 8.24 -19.87
N TYR A 190 -4.64 8.53 -19.97
CA TYR A 190 -3.91 8.55 -21.25
C TYR A 190 -3.81 7.16 -21.86
N THR A 191 -3.53 6.14 -21.04
CA THR A 191 -3.30 4.76 -21.51
C THR A 191 -4.57 3.92 -21.62
N LYS A 192 -5.74 4.54 -21.52
CA LYS A 192 -7.03 3.86 -21.63
C LYS A 192 -7.32 3.48 -23.09
N GLY A 193 -7.26 2.19 -23.40
CA GLY A 193 -7.50 1.67 -24.75
C GLY A 193 -6.27 1.79 -25.65
N ASP A 194 -6.50 2.00 -26.95
CA ASP A 194 -5.44 2.24 -27.92
C ASP A 194 -5.02 3.71 -27.86
N TYR A 195 -3.81 3.95 -27.36
CA TYR A 195 -3.25 5.29 -27.23
C TYR A 195 -2.01 5.46 -28.11
N LEU A 196 -1.78 6.70 -28.56
CA LEU A 196 -0.64 7.06 -29.41
C LEU A 196 0.64 7.23 -28.59
N GLU A 197 1.79 7.06 -29.23
CA GLU A 197 3.08 7.32 -28.57
C GLU A 197 3.19 8.77 -28.11
N PRO A 198 3.60 9.02 -26.85
CA PRO A 198 3.94 10.36 -26.40
C PRO A 198 5.05 10.99 -27.23
N ILE A 199 5.00 12.30 -27.42
CA ILE A 199 6.05 13.07 -28.10
C ILE A 199 7.04 13.57 -27.08
N ASP A 200 8.32 13.29 -27.31
CA ASP A 200 9.41 13.95 -26.60
C ASP A 200 9.71 15.32 -27.20
N ILE A 201 8.89 16.29 -26.82
CA ILE A 201 9.02 17.68 -27.30
C ILE A 201 10.36 18.30 -26.91
N VAL A 202 10.85 17.99 -25.71
CA VAL A 202 12.09 18.59 -25.21
C VAL A 202 13.26 18.16 -26.08
N SER A 203 13.35 16.87 -26.42
CA SER A 203 14.39 16.42 -27.35
C SER A 203 14.13 16.95 -28.76
N SER A 204 12.88 16.92 -29.28
CA SER A 204 12.56 17.50 -30.59
C SER A 204 12.97 18.97 -30.77
N ILE A 205 13.04 19.74 -29.68
CA ILE A 205 13.49 21.15 -29.70
C ILE A 205 15.01 21.26 -29.48
N CYS A 206 15.60 20.43 -28.62
CA CYS A 206 16.95 20.61 -28.10
C CYS A 206 18.02 19.70 -28.71
N THR A 207 17.68 18.78 -29.61
CA THR A 207 18.66 17.92 -30.30
C THR A 207 18.68 18.19 -31.80
N GLU A 208 19.85 18.49 -32.35
CA GLU A 208 20.12 18.53 -33.80
C GLU A 208 20.66 17.18 -34.32
N ASP A 209 21.04 16.26 -33.41
CA ASP A 209 21.67 14.98 -33.75
C ASP A 209 20.65 13.81 -33.82
N GLU A 210 20.65 13.10 -34.95
CA GLU A 210 19.81 11.92 -35.23
C GLU A 210 20.27 10.64 -34.51
N GLU A 211 21.43 10.65 -33.84
CA GLU A 211 22.08 9.42 -33.37
C GLU A 211 22.05 9.30 -31.84
N THR A 212 20.94 8.76 -31.32
CA THR A 212 20.79 7.96 -30.08
C THR A 212 19.41 8.17 -29.45
N SER A 213 18.32 8.06 -30.22
CA SER A 213 16.98 8.18 -29.63
C SER A 213 16.67 6.96 -28.75
N THR A 214 16.69 7.13 -27.43
CA THR A 214 16.03 6.20 -26.52
C THR A 214 14.54 6.17 -26.90
N PRO A 215 13.88 5.00 -27.06
CA PRO A 215 12.49 4.97 -27.53
C PRO A 215 11.57 5.79 -26.62
N GLN A 216 10.75 6.69 -27.16
CA GLN A 216 9.90 7.62 -26.39
C GLN A 216 8.90 6.91 -25.44
N LYS A 217 8.42 5.72 -25.84
CA LYS A 217 7.66 4.80 -24.97
C LYS A 217 8.40 4.40 -23.69
N SER A 218 9.72 4.31 -23.74
CA SER A 218 10.53 4.01 -22.55
C SER A 218 10.44 5.12 -21.50
N TYR A 219 10.22 6.37 -21.90
CA TYR A 219 10.08 7.48 -20.97
C TYR A 219 8.76 7.45 -20.21
N LEU A 220 7.66 7.22 -20.91
CA LEU A 220 6.35 7.07 -20.27
C LEU A 220 6.36 5.92 -19.25
N ASP A 221 6.92 4.78 -19.65
CA ASP A 221 7.00 3.58 -18.80
C ASP A 221 7.92 3.82 -17.60
N ARG A 222 9.09 4.45 -17.78
CA ARG A 222 10.00 4.83 -16.68
C ARG A 222 9.34 5.79 -15.69
N LEU A 223 8.65 6.81 -16.17
CA LEU A 223 7.94 7.78 -15.32
C LEU A 223 6.78 7.13 -14.56
N HIS A 224 6.09 6.19 -15.19
CA HIS A 224 5.02 5.44 -14.55
C HIS A 224 5.54 4.48 -13.48
N VAL A 225 6.56 3.66 -13.80
CA VAL A 225 7.25 2.80 -12.83
C VAL A 225 7.72 3.64 -11.65
N ALA A 226 8.27 4.82 -11.93
CA ALA A 226 8.67 5.75 -10.92
C ALA A 226 7.51 6.18 -10.02
N THR A 227 6.34 6.52 -10.58
CA THR A 227 5.14 6.82 -9.78
C THR A 227 4.74 5.63 -8.90
N ILE A 228 4.80 4.40 -9.42
CA ILE A 228 4.50 3.18 -8.66
C ILE A 228 5.49 2.96 -7.52
N GLU A 229 6.79 3.16 -7.75
CA GLU A 229 7.82 3.06 -6.71
C GLU A 229 7.54 4.04 -5.56
N GLY A 230 7.13 5.27 -5.87
CA GLY A 230 6.74 6.26 -4.85
C GLY A 230 5.50 5.81 -4.06
N LEU A 231 4.49 5.26 -4.74
CA LEU A 231 3.28 4.77 -4.06
C LEU A 231 3.58 3.58 -3.15
N VAL A 232 4.45 2.65 -3.59
CA VAL A 232 4.90 1.51 -2.77
C VAL A 232 5.71 1.99 -1.57
N PHE A 233 6.60 2.95 -1.76
CA PHE A 233 7.38 3.54 -0.67
C PHE A 233 6.45 4.12 0.40
N LEU A 234 5.48 4.96 0.00
CA LEU A 234 4.53 5.58 0.93
C LEU A 234 3.64 4.52 1.63
N ASN A 235 3.24 3.47 0.91
CA ASN A 235 2.44 2.39 1.47
C ASN A 235 3.15 1.62 2.60
N ASN A 236 4.47 1.51 2.52
CA ASN A 236 5.27 0.81 3.51
C ASN A 236 5.69 1.72 4.68
N SER A 237 5.75 3.04 4.48
CA SER A 237 6.33 3.96 5.45
C SER A 237 5.36 4.48 6.52
N GLU A 238 4.04 4.44 6.30
CA GLU A 238 3.07 5.01 7.24
C GLU A 238 1.82 4.15 7.48
N SER A 239 1.53 3.86 8.75
CA SER A 239 0.38 3.07 9.22
C SER A 239 -0.95 3.83 9.28
N ASN A 240 -0.96 5.16 9.08
CA ASN A 240 -2.10 6.01 9.47
C ASN A 240 -2.99 6.56 8.33
N PHE A 241 -2.63 6.41 7.05
CA PHE A 241 -3.36 7.04 5.94
C PHE A 241 -4.12 6.07 5.01
N SER A 242 -4.65 4.98 5.57
CA SER A 242 -5.33 3.91 4.82
C SER A 242 -6.38 4.37 3.79
N GLN A 243 -7.07 5.50 4.01
CA GLN A 243 -8.14 6.01 3.13
C GLN A 243 -7.65 6.60 1.78
N SER A 244 -6.37 6.93 1.61
CA SER A 244 -5.89 7.58 0.38
C SER A 244 -5.58 6.61 -0.77
N MET A 245 -5.36 5.32 -0.45
CA MET A 245 -4.77 4.32 -1.34
C MET A 245 -5.74 3.55 -2.24
N HIS A 246 -7.06 3.77 -2.11
CA HIS A 246 -8.06 3.01 -2.88
C HIS A 246 -7.82 3.00 -4.39
N SER A 247 -7.35 4.12 -4.96
CA SER A 247 -7.03 4.21 -6.40
C SER A 247 -5.81 3.37 -6.78
N PHE A 248 -4.80 3.29 -5.90
CA PHE A 248 -3.64 2.45 -6.13
C PHE A 248 -4.03 0.96 -6.06
N GLU A 249 -4.80 0.56 -5.07
CA GLU A 249 -5.25 -0.84 -4.96
C GLU A 249 -6.19 -1.25 -6.10
N THR A 250 -7.05 -0.34 -6.53
CA THR A 250 -7.86 -0.52 -7.74
C THR A 250 -6.98 -0.73 -8.97
N TYR A 251 -5.93 0.09 -9.12
CA TYR A 251 -4.97 -0.05 -10.21
C TYR A 251 -4.21 -1.38 -10.16
N ILE A 252 -3.71 -1.80 -8.98
CA ILE A 252 -3.05 -3.10 -8.82
C ILE A 252 -4.00 -4.24 -9.18
N HIS A 253 -5.27 -4.20 -8.76
CA HIS A 253 -6.25 -5.21 -9.17
C HIS A 253 -6.44 -5.25 -10.70
N ILE A 254 -6.55 -4.09 -11.36
CA ILE A 254 -6.67 -4.01 -12.83
C ILE A 254 -5.45 -4.66 -13.49
N VAL A 255 -4.25 -4.36 -13.01
CA VAL A 255 -3.02 -5.00 -13.47
C VAL A 255 -3.12 -6.52 -13.29
N LEU A 256 -3.40 -7.04 -12.10
CA LEU A 256 -3.52 -8.50 -11.89
C LEU A 256 -4.55 -9.17 -12.80
N LYS A 257 -5.67 -8.49 -13.03
CA LYS A 257 -6.77 -8.98 -13.88
C LYS A 257 -6.42 -8.99 -15.36
N GLU A 258 -5.62 -8.05 -15.85
CA GLU A 258 -5.07 -8.11 -17.21
C GLU A 258 -4.04 -9.25 -17.32
N GLU A 259 -3.12 -9.30 -16.35
CA GLU A 259 -1.99 -10.23 -16.34
C GLU A 259 -2.42 -11.69 -16.27
N ILE A 260 -3.49 -12.02 -15.54
CA ILE A 260 -3.97 -13.41 -15.40
C ILE A 260 -4.43 -14.04 -16.73
N GLY A 261 -4.72 -13.22 -17.75
CA GLY A 261 -4.98 -13.68 -19.11
C GLY A 261 -3.75 -14.36 -19.74
N HIS A 262 -2.55 -13.94 -19.34
CA HIS A 262 -1.26 -14.42 -19.83
C HIS A 262 -0.55 -15.39 -18.85
N ARG A 263 -1.27 -15.90 -17.85
CA ARG A 263 -0.69 -16.70 -16.76
C ARG A 263 0.08 -17.95 -17.20
N GLU A 264 -0.25 -18.52 -18.35
CA GLU A 264 0.45 -19.72 -18.84
C GLU A 264 1.84 -19.38 -19.40
N GLU A 265 2.11 -18.10 -19.69
CA GLU A 265 3.39 -17.57 -20.20
C GLU A 265 4.26 -16.98 -19.09
N PHE A 266 3.75 -16.89 -17.86
CA PHE A 266 4.49 -16.29 -16.74
C PHE A 266 5.75 -17.10 -16.44
N SER A 267 6.86 -16.39 -16.33
CA SER A 267 8.07 -16.89 -15.68
C SER A 267 7.80 -17.24 -14.20
N PRO A 268 8.71 -18.01 -13.56
CA PRO A 268 8.62 -18.26 -12.13
C PRO A 268 8.57 -16.97 -11.29
N SER A 269 9.34 -15.94 -11.66
CA SER A 269 9.35 -14.66 -10.94
C SER A 269 8.02 -13.92 -11.07
N GLU A 270 7.42 -13.89 -12.26
CA GLU A 270 6.10 -13.29 -12.50
C GLU A 270 5.01 -14.01 -11.72
N HIS A 271 5.03 -15.34 -11.65
CA HIS A 271 4.13 -16.12 -10.81
C HIS A 271 4.23 -15.70 -9.34
N ALA A 272 5.44 -15.65 -8.79
CA ALA A 272 5.67 -15.28 -7.40
C ALA A 272 5.17 -13.85 -7.11
N ASN A 273 5.46 -12.89 -8.00
CA ASN A 273 5.02 -11.51 -7.84
C ASN A 273 3.49 -11.39 -7.89
N TRP A 274 2.83 -12.10 -8.81
CA TRP A 274 1.37 -12.13 -8.91
C TRP A 274 0.73 -12.69 -7.63
N ILE A 275 1.26 -13.79 -7.10
CA ILE A 275 0.77 -14.41 -5.85
C ILE A 275 0.88 -13.43 -4.67
N LEU A 276 2.04 -12.81 -4.50
CA LEU A 276 2.27 -11.84 -3.43
C LEU A 276 1.39 -10.59 -3.58
N ALA A 277 1.19 -10.09 -4.79
CA ALA A 277 0.27 -8.98 -5.07
C ALA A 277 -1.19 -9.34 -4.76
N SER A 278 -1.61 -10.58 -5.02
CA SER A 278 -2.95 -11.04 -4.65
C SER A 278 -3.12 -11.16 -3.12
N PHE A 279 -2.09 -11.59 -2.38
CA PHE A 279 -2.12 -11.54 -0.91
C PHE A 279 -2.17 -10.12 -0.36
N HIS A 280 -1.41 -9.19 -0.97
CA HIS A 280 -1.47 -7.76 -0.65
C HIS A 280 -2.89 -7.21 -0.77
N LEU A 281 -3.54 -7.42 -1.92
CA LEU A 281 -4.93 -7.00 -2.12
C LEU A 281 -5.90 -7.67 -1.15
N SER A 282 -5.68 -8.95 -0.81
CA SER A 282 -6.51 -9.59 0.21
C SER A 282 -6.39 -8.91 1.57
N LYS A 283 -5.19 -8.51 2.01
CA LYS A 283 -5.02 -7.78 3.28
C LYS A 283 -5.78 -6.46 3.25
N TYR A 284 -5.65 -5.72 2.15
CA TYR A 284 -6.43 -4.51 1.91
C TYR A 284 -7.94 -4.78 2.05
N PHE A 285 -8.50 -5.78 1.36
CA PHE A 285 -9.93 -6.08 1.48
C PHE A 285 -10.36 -6.53 2.88
N ILE A 286 -9.52 -7.24 3.62
CA ILE A 286 -9.79 -7.61 5.03
C ILE A 286 -9.92 -6.34 5.89
N ASP A 287 -9.00 -5.38 5.74
CA ASP A 287 -9.01 -4.15 6.53
C ASP A 287 -10.23 -3.27 6.25
N TYR A 288 -10.86 -3.44 5.09
CA TYR A 288 -12.11 -2.81 4.66
C TYR A 288 -13.34 -3.71 4.77
N SER A 289 -13.25 -4.82 5.52
CA SER A 289 -14.37 -5.73 5.78
C SER A 289 -15.04 -6.31 4.52
N ARG A 290 -14.31 -6.38 3.40
CA ARG A 290 -14.74 -6.95 2.11
C ARG A 290 -14.32 -8.41 2.00
N PHE A 291 -14.92 -9.25 2.83
CA PHE A 291 -14.51 -10.64 3.04
C PHE A 291 -14.69 -11.54 1.81
N ALA A 292 -15.68 -11.26 0.96
CA ALA A 292 -15.89 -12.00 -0.28
C ALA A 292 -14.74 -11.76 -1.26
N GLU A 293 -14.34 -10.50 -1.46
CA GLU A 293 -13.22 -10.13 -2.32
C GLU A 293 -11.88 -10.60 -1.72
N ALA A 294 -11.68 -10.45 -0.42
CA ALA A 294 -10.50 -10.97 0.27
C ALA A 294 -10.37 -12.50 0.08
N LYS A 295 -11.46 -13.25 0.32
CA LYS A 295 -11.48 -14.71 0.12
C LYS A 295 -11.22 -15.07 -1.34
N HIS A 296 -11.80 -14.34 -2.29
CA HIS A 296 -11.57 -14.55 -3.72
C HIS A 296 -10.09 -14.40 -4.07
N HIS A 297 -9.44 -13.33 -3.61
CA HIS A 297 -8.02 -13.08 -3.83
C HIS A 297 -7.10 -14.11 -3.14
N LEU A 298 -7.43 -14.54 -1.91
CA LEU A 298 -6.71 -15.61 -1.20
C LEU A 298 -6.81 -16.96 -1.93
N THR A 299 -8.01 -17.28 -2.41
CA THR A 299 -8.27 -18.51 -3.15
C THR A 299 -7.51 -18.50 -4.47
N ALA A 300 -7.53 -17.38 -5.20
CA ALA A 300 -6.77 -17.21 -6.44
C ALA A 300 -5.25 -17.30 -6.22
N ALA A 301 -4.73 -16.69 -5.15
CA ALA A 301 -3.32 -16.78 -4.77
C ALA A 301 -2.92 -18.23 -4.43
N THR A 302 -3.79 -18.97 -3.73
CA THR A 302 -3.57 -20.38 -3.39
C THR A 302 -3.52 -21.27 -4.64
N TYR A 303 -4.46 -21.08 -5.58
CA TYR A 303 -4.45 -21.74 -6.88
C TYR A 303 -3.16 -21.45 -7.67
N MET A 304 -2.77 -20.18 -7.76
CA MET A 304 -1.56 -19.78 -8.48
C MET A 304 -0.28 -20.31 -7.82
N ARG A 305 -0.24 -20.38 -6.48
CA ARG A 305 0.86 -21.01 -5.74
C ARG A 305 0.99 -22.50 -6.07
N ASP A 306 -0.12 -23.22 -6.12
CA ASP A 306 -0.08 -24.65 -6.43
C ASP A 306 0.39 -24.90 -7.87
N LYS A 307 0.05 -24.02 -8.82
CA LYS A 307 0.65 -24.01 -10.16
C LYS A 307 2.15 -23.73 -10.10
N TYR A 308 2.55 -22.67 -9.41
CA TYR A 308 3.95 -22.27 -9.26
C TYR A 308 4.80 -23.41 -8.67
N ASN A 309 4.31 -24.10 -7.66
CA ASN A 309 4.98 -25.24 -7.02
C ASN A 309 5.23 -26.41 -7.99
N LYS A 310 4.37 -26.59 -9.00
CA LYS A 310 4.49 -27.65 -10.02
C LYS A 310 5.40 -27.28 -11.19
N MET A 311 5.86 -26.03 -11.29
CA MET A 311 6.73 -25.60 -12.40
C MET A 311 8.12 -26.22 -12.28
N LYS A 312 8.66 -26.70 -13.41
CA LYS A 312 10.05 -27.18 -13.50
C LYS A 312 10.98 -25.97 -13.64
N ILE A 313 12.10 -25.97 -12.92
CA ILE A 313 13.16 -24.94 -13.02
C ILE A 313 14.52 -25.64 -13.23
N SER A 314 15.43 -25.00 -13.96
CA SER A 314 16.87 -25.32 -14.09
C SER A 314 17.59 -23.98 -14.27
N PRO A 315 18.80 -23.69 -13.73
CA PRO A 315 19.81 -24.46 -12.98
C PRO A 315 19.75 -24.25 -11.44
N GLN A 316 20.78 -24.72 -10.71
CA GLN A 316 20.86 -24.80 -9.24
C GLN A 316 20.70 -23.45 -8.50
N ASP A 317 21.24 -22.36 -9.03
CA ASP A 317 21.10 -21.02 -8.41
C ASP A 317 19.66 -20.51 -8.45
N GLN A 318 18.91 -20.87 -9.50
CA GLN A 318 17.47 -20.55 -9.58
C GLN A 318 16.63 -21.39 -8.60
N ILE A 319 17.16 -22.51 -8.09
CA ILE A 319 16.49 -23.33 -7.08
C ILE A 319 16.50 -22.62 -5.73
N GLN A 320 17.63 -22.02 -5.34
CA GLN A 320 17.70 -21.29 -4.07
C GLN A 320 16.78 -20.07 -4.07
N GLU A 321 16.84 -19.22 -5.11
CA GLU A 321 15.95 -18.06 -5.24
C GLU A 321 14.47 -18.48 -5.26
N ARG A 322 14.15 -19.60 -5.93
CA ARG A 322 12.81 -20.17 -5.93
C ARG A 322 12.38 -20.61 -4.53
N ASN A 323 13.25 -21.30 -3.78
CA ASN A 323 12.94 -21.79 -2.44
C ASN A 323 12.68 -20.63 -1.47
N GLU A 324 13.49 -19.58 -1.52
CA GLU A 324 13.27 -18.35 -0.74
C GLU A 324 11.92 -17.72 -1.09
N LYS A 325 11.56 -17.64 -2.39
CA LYS A 325 10.25 -17.17 -2.83
C LYS A 325 9.11 -18.08 -2.38
N ILE A 326 9.27 -19.40 -2.41
CA ILE A 326 8.26 -20.37 -1.93
C ILE A 326 8.00 -20.16 -0.45
N GLU A 327 9.06 -20.05 0.36
CA GLU A 327 8.92 -19.84 1.79
C GLU A 327 8.31 -18.48 2.10
N LYS A 328 8.69 -17.43 1.36
CA LYS A 328 7.99 -16.13 1.43
C LYS A 328 6.51 -16.24 1.08
N ILE A 329 6.15 -16.95 0.02
CA ILE A 329 4.75 -17.14 -0.40
C ILE A 329 3.95 -17.95 0.63
N LYS A 330 4.51 -19.05 1.16
CA LYS A 330 3.87 -19.83 2.24
C LYS A 330 3.67 -18.97 3.47
N SER A 331 4.72 -18.25 3.87
CA SER A 331 4.71 -17.31 4.97
C SER A 331 3.60 -16.28 4.76
N GLU A 332 3.56 -15.55 3.65
CA GLU A 332 2.52 -14.55 3.40
C GLU A 332 1.10 -15.14 3.33
N SER A 333 0.96 -16.35 2.76
CA SER A 333 -0.31 -17.07 2.72
C SER A 333 -0.88 -17.32 4.11
N VAL A 334 -0.08 -17.92 4.99
CA VAL A 334 -0.49 -18.25 6.37
C VAL A 334 -0.77 -16.97 7.17
N LYS A 335 0.07 -15.94 7.05
CA LYS A 335 -0.09 -14.63 7.72
C LYS A 335 -1.43 -14.00 7.35
N THR A 336 -1.77 -14.01 6.06
CA THR A 336 -2.99 -13.40 5.55
C THR A 336 -4.23 -14.19 5.94
N TRP A 337 -4.18 -15.52 5.94
CA TRP A 337 -5.29 -16.37 6.42
C TRP A 337 -5.54 -16.22 7.93
N ILE A 338 -4.48 -16.10 8.74
CA ILE A 338 -4.61 -15.79 10.18
C ILE A 338 -5.27 -14.41 10.37
N HIS A 339 -4.83 -13.39 9.62
CA HIS A 339 -5.42 -12.06 9.67
C HIS A 339 -6.90 -12.06 9.26
N TYR A 340 -7.22 -12.78 8.18
CA TYR A 340 -8.59 -12.94 7.68
C TYR A 340 -9.52 -13.47 8.76
N GLY A 341 -9.20 -14.64 9.33
CA GLY A 341 -10.07 -15.27 10.32
C GLY A 341 -10.14 -14.51 11.63
N PHE A 342 -9.03 -13.88 12.05
CA PHE A 342 -9.01 -13.00 13.21
C PHE A 342 -9.95 -11.79 13.06
N VAL A 343 -9.83 -11.05 11.94
CA VAL A 343 -10.65 -9.85 11.71
C VAL A 343 -12.11 -10.22 11.51
N LEU A 344 -12.39 -11.32 10.79
CA LEU A 344 -13.76 -11.81 10.59
C LEU A 344 -14.44 -12.17 11.91
N LEU A 345 -13.77 -12.94 12.77
CA LEU A 345 -14.32 -13.33 14.06
C LEU A 345 -14.54 -12.12 14.97
N ARG A 346 -13.55 -11.21 15.05
CA ARG A 346 -13.69 -9.95 15.81
C ARG A 346 -14.91 -9.15 15.36
N LEU A 347 -15.02 -8.86 14.06
CA LEU A 347 -16.11 -8.02 13.55
C LEU A 347 -17.47 -8.72 13.68
N SER A 348 -17.51 -10.05 13.65
CA SER A 348 -18.72 -10.82 13.92
C SER A 348 -19.22 -10.58 15.36
N VAL A 349 -18.32 -10.68 16.35
CA VAL A 349 -18.66 -10.39 17.75
C VAL A 349 -19.07 -8.93 17.96
N GLU A 350 -18.33 -7.98 17.39
CA GLU A 350 -18.69 -6.55 17.50
C GLU A 350 -20.06 -6.27 16.88
N LYS A 351 -20.38 -6.89 15.74
CA LYS A 351 -21.73 -6.80 15.15
C LYS A 351 -22.78 -7.32 16.12
N LEU A 352 -22.62 -8.54 16.65
CA LEU A 352 -23.61 -9.15 17.54
C LEU A 352 -23.79 -8.35 18.85
N ARG A 353 -22.72 -7.80 19.41
CA ARG A 353 -22.80 -6.90 20.58
C ARG A 353 -23.68 -5.68 20.33
N MET A 354 -23.56 -5.06 19.16
CA MET A 354 -24.40 -3.92 18.80
C MET A 354 -25.87 -4.32 18.70
N TYR A 355 -26.17 -5.48 18.10
CA TYR A 355 -27.54 -6.00 18.00
C TYR A 355 -28.14 -6.41 19.36
N ALA A 356 -27.30 -6.76 20.34
CA ALA A 356 -27.76 -7.05 21.69
C ALA A 356 -28.16 -5.79 22.48
N LEU A 357 -27.61 -4.63 22.12
CA LEU A 357 -27.80 -3.36 22.86
C LEU A 357 -28.75 -2.38 22.16
N LEU A 358 -28.94 -2.51 20.84
CA LEU A 358 -29.64 -1.53 20.00
C LEU A 358 -30.73 -2.19 19.17
N LYS A 359 -31.65 -1.37 18.66
CA LYS A 359 -32.58 -1.82 17.60
C LYS A 359 -31.79 -2.16 16.34
N GLU A 360 -32.29 -3.11 15.55
CA GLU A 360 -31.62 -3.63 14.35
C GLU A 360 -31.16 -2.52 13.39
N THR A 361 -32.01 -1.54 13.11
CA THR A 361 -31.67 -0.40 12.22
C THR A 361 -30.55 0.48 12.78
N GLU A 362 -30.56 0.73 14.09
CA GLU A 362 -29.53 1.53 14.76
C GLU A 362 -28.20 0.77 14.85
N ALA A 363 -28.27 -0.54 15.12
CA ALA A 363 -27.12 -1.42 15.13
C ALA A 363 -26.45 -1.48 13.75
N ASP A 364 -27.23 -1.56 12.67
CA ASP A 364 -26.72 -1.56 11.30
C ASP A 364 -26.02 -0.26 10.93
N GLU A 365 -26.62 0.89 11.26
CA GLU A 365 -26.00 2.19 11.03
C GLU A 365 -24.71 2.36 11.83
N LEU A 366 -24.70 1.95 13.10
CA LEU A 366 -23.53 2.04 13.95
C LEU A 366 -22.41 1.10 13.46
N PHE A 367 -22.76 -0.14 13.12
CA PHE A 367 -21.82 -1.11 12.59
C PHE A 367 -21.22 -0.65 11.25
N LYS A 368 -22.04 0.01 10.42
CA LYS A 368 -21.58 0.63 9.17
C LYS A 368 -20.55 1.74 9.42
N LYS A 369 -20.74 2.57 10.45
CA LYS A 369 -19.78 3.61 10.87
C LYS A 369 -18.52 3.02 11.52
N PHE A 370 -18.66 1.89 12.21
CA PHE A 370 -17.57 1.22 12.90
C PHE A 370 -16.59 0.55 11.93
N LYS A 371 -17.10 -0.10 10.88
CA LYS A 371 -16.24 -0.72 9.86
C LYS A 371 -15.68 0.32 8.89
N LYS A 372 -14.46 0.08 8.39
CA LYS A 372 -13.91 0.88 7.30
C LYS A 372 -14.64 0.51 6.00
N GLU A 373 -15.12 1.51 5.26
CA GLU A 373 -15.75 1.30 3.96
C GLU A 373 -14.87 1.80 2.82
N ILE A 374 -14.96 1.12 1.68
CA ILE A 374 -14.40 1.61 0.41
C ILE A 374 -15.43 2.56 -0.20
N PRO A 375 -15.06 3.80 -0.57
CA PRO A 375 -15.98 4.74 -1.22
C PRO A 375 -16.65 4.12 -2.46
N GLU A 376 -17.93 4.43 -2.68
CA GLU A 376 -18.75 3.86 -3.76
C GLU A 376 -18.12 3.98 -5.16
N LYS A 377 -17.39 5.06 -5.42
CA LYS A 377 -16.66 5.26 -6.69
C LYS A 377 -15.62 4.17 -6.99
N TYR A 378 -15.23 3.39 -5.98
CA TYR A 378 -14.32 2.24 -6.08
C TYR A 378 -15.03 0.91 -5.77
N ALA A 379 -16.36 0.87 -5.66
CA ALA A 379 -17.12 -0.33 -5.30
C ALA A 379 -17.25 -1.36 -6.44
N SER A 380 -16.39 -1.31 -7.46
CA SER A 380 -16.36 -2.32 -8.51
C SER A 380 -16.15 -3.73 -7.97
N SER A 381 -16.62 -4.74 -8.70
CA SER A 381 -16.32 -6.14 -8.39
C SER A 381 -14.83 -6.40 -8.56
N PHE A 382 -14.12 -6.59 -7.45
CA PHE A 382 -12.71 -6.96 -7.42
C PHE A 382 -12.56 -8.48 -7.46
N THR A 383 -13.03 -9.08 -8.54
CA THR A 383 -12.94 -10.52 -8.77
C THR A 383 -12.24 -10.81 -10.09
N PHE A 384 -11.88 -12.08 -10.29
CA PHE A 384 -11.23 -12.59 -11.50
C PHE A 384 -12.24 -13.50 -12.23
N PRO A 385 -13.10 -12.96 -13.13
CA PRO A 385 -14.12 -13.76 -13.81
C PRO A 385 -13.53 -14.98 -14.54
N GLY A 386 -12.36 -14.81 -15.17
CA GLY A 386 -11.66 -15.87 -15.89
C GLY A 386 -11.14 -17.01 -15.01
N LEU A 387 -11.16 -16.86 -13.68
CA LEU A 387 -10.76 -17.92 -12.75
C LEU A 387 -11.94 -18.60 -12.04
N ARG A 388 -13.18 -18.10 -12.16
CA ARG A 388 -14.32 -18.56 -11.33
C ARG A 388 -14.43 -20.09 -11.23
N LYS A 389 -14.47 -20.78 -12.37
CA LYS A 389 -14.61 -22.26 -12.42
C LYS A 389 -13.42 -23.00 -11.81
N VAL A 390 -12.19 -22.51 -12.02
CA VAL A 390 -10.99 -23.19 -11.53
C VAL A 390 -10.74 -22.95 -10.04
N LEU A 391 -11.39 -21.94 -9.45
CA LEU A 391 -11.29 -21.64 -8.01
C LEU A 391 -12.31 -22.42 -7.17
N GLU A 392 -13.36 -23.01 -7.76
CA GLU A 392 -14.36 -23.80 -7.02
C GLU A 392 -13.73 -24.91 -6.15
N PRO A 393 -12.76 -25.72 -6.63
CA PRO A 393 -12.10 -26.73 -5.80
C PRO A 393 -11.21 -26.15 -4.69
N TYR A 394 -10.79 -24.90 -4.86
CA TYR A 394 -9.92 -24.18 -3.92
C TYR A 394 -10.71 -23.37 -2.90
N ALA A 395 -12.02 -23.21 -3.09
CA ALA A 395 -12.88 -22.48 -2.19
C ALA A 395 -12.77 -23.10 -0.80
N THR A 396 -12.12 -22.37 0.11
CA THR A 396 -11.91 -22.86 1.47
C THR A 396 -13.25 -22.96 2.20
N LYS A 397 -13.33 -23.87 3.17
CA LYS A 397 -14.47 -23.96 4.11
C LYS A 397 -14.60 -22.73 5.02
N VAL A 398 -13.64 -21.81 4.99
CA VAL A 398 -13.71 -20.56 5.75
C VAL A 398 -14.77 -19.67 5.12
N THR A 399 -15.80 -19.32 5.89
CA THR A 399 -16.89 -18.44 5.46
C THR A 399 -16.40 -17.04 5.12
N ASP A 400 -17.10 -16.37 4.20
CA ASP A 400 -16.94 -14.94 3.90
C ASP A 400 -18.06 -14.08 4.52
N LYS A 401 -18.95 -14.70 5.30
CA LYS A 401 -20.01 -14.04 6.04
C LYS A 401 -19.61 -13.90 7.51
N TYR A 402 -20.15 -12.87 8.15
CA TYR A 402 -20.08 -12.74 9.60
C TYR A 402 -20.70 -13.97 10.27
N VAL A 403 -20.01 -14.46 11.28
CA VAL A 403 -20.41 -15.62 12.08
C VAL A 403 -21.49 -15.21 13.07
N THR A 404 -22.49 -16.06 13.28
CA THR A 404 -23.63 -15.77 14.17
C THR A 404 -23.90 -16.84 15.22
N CYS A 405 -23.22 -17.98 15.16
CA CYS A 405 -23.38 -19.08 16.11
C CYS A 405 -22.02 -19.69 16.50
N TYR A 406 -22.03 -20.46 17.58
CA TYR A 406 -20.85 -21.13 18.11
C TYR A 406 -20.17 -22.07 17.10
N ASP A 407 -20.92 -22.92 16.41
CA ASP A 407 -20.35 -23.94 15.50
C ASP A 407 -19.50 -23.31 14.37
N ASP A 408 -20.02 -22.24 13.78
CA ASP A 408 -19.33 -21.47 12.75
C ASP A 408 -18.10 -20.75 13.33
N ALA A 409 -18.22 -20.19 14.54
CA ALA A 409 -17.13 -19.50 15.25
C ALA A 409 -16.00 -20.46 15.59
N TYR A 410 -16.35 -21.62 16.13
CA TYR A 410 -15.42 -22.68 16.51
C TYR A 410 -14.71 -23.26 15.29
N THR A 411 -15.43 -23.50 14.19
CA THR A 411 -14.85 -23.97 12.93
C THR A 411 -13.79 -23.00 12.41
N LEU A 412 -14.09 -21.70 12.42
CA LEU A 412 -13.16 -20.64 12.03
C LEU A 412 -11.97 -20.57 12.99
N PHE A 413 -12.24 -20.55 14.29
CA PHE A 413 -11.25 -20.49 15.35
C PHE A 413 -10.24 -21.63 15.24
N LYS A 414 -10.72 -22.88 15.12
CA LYS A 414 -9.89 -24.07 15.01
C LYS A 414 -8.93 -23.99 13.83
N LYS A 415 -9.40 -23.55 12.66
CA LYS A 415 -8.55 -23.39 11.47
C LYS A 415 -7.46 -22.35 11.67
N VAL A 416 -7.79 -21.21 12.27
CA VAL A 416 -6.78 -20.16 12.54
C VAL A 416 -5.79 -20.60 13.61
N LYS A 417 -6.25 -21.32 14.64
CA LYS A 417 -5.37 -21.91 15.67
C LYS A 417 -4.35 -22.85 15.04
N GLU A 418 -4.77 -23.78 14.18
CA GLU A 418 -3.87 -24.68 13.44
C GLU A 418 -2.80 -23.91 12.64
N TRP A 419 -3.18 -22.81 11.98
CA TRP A 419 -2.25 -21.95 11.25
C TRP A 419 -1.27 -21.19 12.16
N ILE A 420 -1.74 -20.69 13.29
CA ILE A 420 -0.89 -20.03 14.30
C ILE A 420 0.14 -21.03 14.84
N GLU A 421 -0.29 -22.21 15.27
CA GLU A 421 0.59 -23.24 15.84
C GLU A 421 1.64 -23.74 14.84
N THR A 422 1.26 -23.86 13.56
CA THR A 422 2.21 -24.21 12.49
C THR A 422 3.28 -23.12 12.34
N ARG A 423 2.86 -21.85 12.43
CA ARG A 423 3.72 -20.71 12.19
C ARG A 423 4.66 -20.41 13.36
N GLU A 424 4.19 -20.54 14.59
CA GLU A 424 5.01 -20.30 15.79
C GLU A 424 6.27 -21.16 15.87
N LYS A 425 6.32 -22.29 15.16
CA LYS A 425 7.50 -23.17 15.09
C LYS A 425 8.68 -22.53 14.35
N VAL A 426 8.43 -21.58 13.46
CA VAL A 426 9.45 -21.02 12.54
C VAL A 426 9.70 -19.51 12.74
N GLU A 427 8.90 -18.85 13.57
CA GLU A 427 9.01 -17.41 13.80
C GLU A 427 9.99 -17.07 14.94
N ASP A 428 10.48 -15.84 14.96
CA ASP A 428 11.25 -15.32 16.10
C ASP A 428 10.35 -15.07 17.32
N ILE A 429 10.97 -14.81 18.47
CA ILE A 429 10.25 -14.67 19.75
C ILE A 429 9.23 -13.52 19.76
N ASN A 430 9.48 -12.44 19.01
CA ASN A 430 8.58 -11.29 18.94
C ASN A 430 7.35 -11.59 18.09
N GLU A 431 7.55 -12.22 16.93
CA GLU A 431 6.45 -12.67 16.10
C GLU A 431 5.63 -13.78 16.79
N LYS A 432 6.28 -14.70 17.55
CA LYS A 432 5.57 -15.64 18.42
C LYS A 432 4.71 -14.92 19.46
N GLY A 433 5.24 -13.89 20.12
CA GLY A 433 4.47 -13.09 21.09
C GLY A 433 3.23 -12.44 20.47
N LYS A 434 3.36 -11.87 19.25
CA LYS A 434 2.22 -11.31 18.49
C LYS A 434 1.20 -12.37 18.10
N LEU A 435 1.64 -13.57 17.71
CA LEU A 435 0.76 -14.69 17.39
C LEU A 435 -0.01 -15.18 18.62
N ARG A 436 0.66 -15.32 19.77
CA ARG A 436 0.02 -15.71 21.05
C ARG A 436 -0.98 -14.66 21.54
N LEU A 437 -0.66 -13.38 21.43
CA LEU A 437 -1.60 -12.28 21.68
C LEU A 437 -2.86 -12.42 20.84
N ARG A 438 -2.67 -12.62 19.52
CA ARG A 438 -3.78 -12.79 18.58
C ARG A 438 -4.63 -14.02 18.93
N LEU A 439 -4.00 -15.16 19.22
CA LEU A 439 -4.70 -16.38 19.64
C LEU A 439 -5.50 -16.17 20.94
N SER A 440 -4.91 -15.52 21.94
CA SER A 440 -5.61 -15.18 23.19
C SER A 440 -6.81 -14.25 22.95
N ARG A 441 -6.74 -13.31 21.99
CA ARG A 441 -7.91 -12.48 21.61
C ARG A 441 -8.97 -13.30 20.90
N MET A 442 -8.57 -14.25 20.05
CA MET A 442 -9.51 -15.13 19.36
C MET A 442 -10.29 -16.04 20.31
N TYR A 443 -9.63 -16.61 21.32
CA TYR A 443 -10.34 -17.30 22.40
C TYR A 443 -11.36 -16.37 23.07
N GLY A 444 -11.00 -15.10 23.31
CA GLY A 444 -11.95 -14.13 23.86
C GLY A 444 -13.15 -13.84 22.96
N TYR A 445 -12.98 -13.92 21.64
CA TYR A 445 -14.09 -13.82 20.70
C TYR A 445 -14.91 -15.11 20.61
N LEU A 446 -14.29 -16.27 20.79
CA LEU A 446 -15.00 -17.56 20.86
C LEU A 446 -15.88 -17.63 22.11
N ALA A 447 -15.34 -17.19 23.26
CA ALA A 447 -16.04 -17.13 24.55
C ALA A 447 -17.36 -16.34 24.51
N PHE A 448 -17.51 -15.41 23.56
CA PHE A 448 -18.76 -14.68 23.36
C PHE A 448 -19.93 -15.57 22.91
N PHE A 449 -19.64 -16.70 22.25
CA PHE A 449 -20.64 -17.64 21.74
C PHE A 449 -20.87 -18.83 22.69
N GLU A 450 -20.10 -18.90 23.77
CA GLU A 450 -20.12 -20.00 24.73
C GLU A 450 -21.16 -19.74 25.82
N ASP A 451 -21.59 -20.82 26.48
CA ASP A 451 -22.30 -20.69 27.74
C ASP A 451 -21.34 -20.25 28.85
N ARG A 452 -21.87 -20.03 30.05
CA ARG A 452 -21.10 -19.44 31.12
C ARG A 452 -19.97 -20.34 31.64
N GLU A 453 -20.21 -21.65 31.74
CA GLU A 453 -19.21 -22.59 32.24
C GLU A 453 -18.02 -22.69 31.27
N ASP A 454 -18.31 -22.85 29.98
CA ASP A 454 -17.32 -22.89 28.92
C ASP A 454 -16.56 -21.55 28.81
N MET A 455 -17.26 -20.42 28.97
CA MET A 455 -16.66 -19.09 28.94
C MET A 455 -15.59 -18.93 30.04
N ILE A 456 -15.85 -19.41 31.27
CA ILE A 456 -14.87 -19.38 32.37
C ILE A 456 -13.61 -20.17 32.01
N GLU A 457 -13.78 -21.38 31.46
CA GLU A 457 -12.68 -22.24 31.02
C GLU A 457 -11.88 -21.58 29.90
N THR A 458 -12.56 -20.96 28.94
CA THR A 458 -11.92 -20.24 27.85
C THR A 458 -11.10 -19.05 28.36
N HIS A 459 -11.62 -18.25 29.31
CA HIS A 459 -10.85 -17.16 29.91
C HIS A 459 -9.66 -17.64 30.74
N GLN A 460 -9.78 -18.79 31.41
CA GLN A 460 -8.66 -19.44 32.08
C GLN A 460 -7.57 -19.86 31.08
N THR A 461 -7.97 -20.53 30.00
CA THR A 461 -7.07 -20.94 28.89
C THR A 461 -6.34 -19.73 28.30
N ARG A 462 -7.03 -18.60 28.11
CA ARG A 462 -6.42 -17.35 27.63
C ARG A 462 -5.33 -16.82 28.56
N PHE A 463 -5.55 -16.88 29.87
CA PHE A 463 -4.60 -16.44 30.87
C PHE A 463 -3.36 -17.33 30.86
N GLU A 464 -3.55 -18.65 30.93
CA GLU A 464 -2.48 -19.63 30.92
C GLU A 464 -1.63 -19.55 29.66
N LEU A 465 -2.27 -19.36 28.49
CA LEU A 465 -1.60 -19.20 27.21
C LEU A 465 -0.55 -18.08 27.25
N LEU A 466 -0.91 -16.91 27.80
CA LEU A 466 -0.04 -15.74 27.86
C LEU A 466 0.96 -15.83 29.03
N ASN A 467 0.51 -16.34 30.18
CA ASN A 467 1.35 -16.52 31.35
C ASN A 467 2.48 -17.52 31.06
N ASN A 468 2.17 -18.66 30.46
CA ASN A 468 3.16 -19.66 30.07
C ASN A 468 4.15 -19.09 29.05
N PHE A 469 3.70 -18.22 28.14
CA PHE A 469 4.60 -17.57 27.19
C PHE A 469 5.58 -16.61 27.90
N ILE A 470 5.10 -15.72 28.77
CA ILE A 470 5.99 -14.77 29.49
C ILE A 470 6.93 -15.48 30.46
N THR A 471 6.45 -16.48 31.20
CA THR A 471 7.26 -17.19 32.19
C THR A 471 8.40 -17.97 31.55
N ASN A 472 8.19 -18.48 30.33
CA ASN A 472 9.19 -19.27 29.60
C ASN A 472 10.01 -18.45 28.60
N THR A 473 9.83 -17.12 28.56
CA THR A 473 10.54 -16.24 27.63
C THR A 473 11.38 -15.23 28.42
N GLU A 474 12.64 -15.07 28.04
CA GLU A 474 13.46 -14.00 28.60
C GLU A 474 12.91 -12.63 28.18
N LYS A 475 12.41 -11.86 29.15
CA LYS A 475 11.71 -10.58 28.89
C LYS A 475 12.55 -9.56 28.10
N LYS A 476 13.88 -9.65 28.18
CA LYS A 476 14.81 -8.77 27.46
C LYS A 476 14.81 -9.02 25.95
N GLU A 477 14.41 -10.21 25.50
CA GLU A 477 14.35 -10.58 24.08
C GLU A 477 13.06 -10.09 23.40
N LEU A 478 12.06 -9.69 24.19
CA LEU A 478 10.80 -9.17 23.70
C LEU A 478 10.87 -7.65 23.49
N GLN A 479 10.38 -7.21 22.34
CA GLN A 479 10.05 -5.83 22.06
C GLN A 479 9.08 -5.32 23.14
N LYS A 480 9.39 -4.13 23.69
CA LYS A 480 8.61 -3.52 24.76
C LYS A 480 7.13 -3.35 24.41
N ASP A 481 6.79 -3.05 23.15
CA ASP A 481 5.39 -2.94 22.70
C ASP A 481 4.63 -4.26 22.77
N THR A 482 5.29 -5.36 22.40
CA THR A 482 4.72 -6.71 22.51
C THR A 482 4.52 -7.07 23.98
N LEU A 483 5.52 -6.81 24.82
CA LEU A 483 5.45 -7.07 26.26
C LEU A 483 4.34 -6.26 26.95
N LEU A 484 4.25 -4.97 26.64
CA LEU A 484 3.18 -4.08 27.10
C LEU A 484 1.80 -4.63 26.70
N SER A 485 1.64 -5.03 25.45
CA SER A 485 0.39 -5.61 24.93
C SER A 485 -0.01 -6.88 25.66
N ILE A 486 0.96 -7.74 26.05
CA ILE A 486 0.66 -8.95 26.81
C ILE A 486 0.20 -8.61 28.21
N TYR A 487 0.90 -7.73 28.93
CA TYR A 487 0.49 -7.35 30.28
C TYR A 487 -0.89 -6.70 30.32
N LEU A 488 -1.19 -5.79 29.39
CA LEU A 488 -2.53 -5.20 29.28
C LEU A 488 -3.60 -6.27 29.01
N GLN A 489 -3.32 -7.22 28.11
CA GLN A 489 -4.26 -8.28 27.80
C GLN A 489 -4.48 -9.24 28.99
N MET A 490 -3.44 -9.55 29.76
CA MET A 490 -3.56 -10.34 31.00
C MET A 490 -4.38 -9.62 32.07
N ALA A 491 -4.19 -8.30 32.21
CA ALA A 491 -5.01 -7.48 33.12
C ALA A 491 -6.49 -7.54 32.71
N VAL A 492 -6.80 -7.33 31.42
CA VAL A 492 -8.18 -7.41 30.89
C VAL A 492 -8.79 -8.79 31.10
N ILE A 493 -8.04 -9.87 30.88
CA ILE A 493 -8.53 -11.24 31.12
C ILE A 493 -8.90 -11.43 32.60
N ASN A 494 -8.08 -10.94 33.53
CA ASN A 494 -8.36 -11.06 34.96
C ASN A 494 -9.53 -10.18 35.41
N VAL A 495 -9.73 -9.00 34.80
CA VAL A 495 -10.95 -8.20 35.01
C VAL A 495 -12.18 -8.97 34.56
N MET A 496 -12.17 -9.54 33.35
CA MET A 496 -13.29 -10.36 32.85
C MET A 496 -13.60 -11.54 33.78
N ARG A 497 -12.56 -12.26 34.25
CA ARG A 497 -12.74 -13.38 35.19
C ARG A 497 -13.29 -12.92 36.54
N LEU A 498 -12.90 -11.73 37.01
CA LEU A 498 -13.41 -11.13 38.25
C LEU A 498 -14.88 -10.74 38.10
N ASP A 499 -15.25 -10.08 36.99
CA ASP A 499 -16.64 -9.68 36.70
C ASP A 499 -17.55 -10.90 36.64
N MET A 500 -17.13 -11.96 35.94
CA MET A 500 -17.88 -13.21 35.86
C MET A 500 -18.07 -13.84 37.24
N PHE A 501 -17.04 -13.82 38.09
CA PHE A 501 -17.11 -14.38 39.43
C PHE A 501 -18.05 -13.57 40.33
N ASP A 502 -18.02 -12.23 40.26
CA ASP A 502 -18.92 -11.35 41.01
C ASP A 502 -20.39 -11.55 40.61
N GLU A 503 -20.66 -11.70 39.32
CA GLU A 503 -22.01 -11.98 38.82
C GLU A 503 -22.53 -13.36 39.29
N ASP A 504 -21.68 -14.39 39.40
CA ASP A 504 -22.06 -15.73 39.88
C ASP A 504 -22.46 -15.67 41.35
N MET A 505 -21.69 -14.92 42.14
CA MET A 505 -21.99 -14.69 43.55
C MET A 505 -23.34 -13.97 43.74
N LYS A 506 -23.62 -12.95 42.92
CA LYS A 506 -24.89 -12.21 42.95
C LYS A 506 -26.09 -13.07 42.55
N TYR A 507 -25.92 -13.97 41.57
CA TYR A 507 -27.01 -14.82 41.09
C TYR A 507 -27.35 -15.94 42.07
N ASN A 508 -26.33 -16.55 42.69
CA ASN A 508 -26.52 -17.69 43.60
C ASN A 508 -26.91 -17.27 45.04
N ASN A 509 -26.86 -15.97 45.36
CA ASN A 509 -27.26 -15.43 46.67
C ASN A 509 -26.52 -16.12 47.85
N GLU A 510 -25.29 -16.58 47.59
CA GLU A 510 -24.46 -17.31 48.55
C GLU A 510 -23.61 -16.34 49.38
N ASN A 511 -23.50 -16.58 50.69
CA ASN A 511 -22.46 -15.96 51.49
C ASN A 511 -21.10 -16.45 50.97
N LEU A 512 -20.16 -15.52 50.75
CA LEU A 512 -18.79 -15.82 50.31
C LEU A 512 -18.17 -16.90 51.20
N SER A 513 -17.88 -18.07 50.62
CA SER A 513 -17.02 -19.06 51.27
C SER A 513 -15.60 -18.52 51.38
N GLU A 514 -14.81 -19.07 52.31
CA GLU A 514 -13.41 -18.66 52.49
C GLU A 514 -12.58 -18.87 51.22
N ASP A 515 -12.81 -19.98 50.50
CA ASP A 515 -12.18 -20.29 49.22
C ASP A 515 -12.58 -19.30 48.11
N GLN A 516 -13.86 -18.91 48.06
CA GLN A 516 -14.36 -17.92 47.10
C GLN A 516 -13.78 -16.52 47.39
N ALA A 517 -13.68 -16.14 48.66
CA ALA A 517 -13.09 -14.87 49.07
C ALA A 517 -11.59 -14.80 48.76
N GLU A 518 -10.85 -15.90 48.94
CA GLU A 518 -9.44 -15.96 48.61
C GLU A 518 -9.20 -15.89 47.10
N ARG A 519 -10.02 -16.60 46.30
CA ARG A 519 -9.97 -16.51 44.84
C ARG A 519 -10.23 -15.09 44.33
N LEU A 520 -11.17 -14.37 44.93
CA LEU A 520 -11.48 -12.99 44.56
C LEU A 520 -10.30 -12.04 44.88
N LYS A 521 -9.68 -12.18 46.05
CA LYS A 521 -8.46 -11.44 46.41
C LYS A 521 -7.33 -11.73 45.44
N GLN A 522 -7.15 -13.00 45.07
CA GLN A 522 -6.11 -13.42 44.13
C GLN A 522 -6.31 -12.78 42.75
N LEU A 523 -7.54 -12.80 42.21
CA LEU A 523 -7.86 -12.16 40.94
C LEU A 523 -7.63 -10.65 40.98
N ALA A 524 -8.08 -9.97 42.04
CA ALA A 524 -7.85 -8.53 42.21
C ALA A 524 -6.36 -8.18 42.29
N ALA A 525 -5.58 -8.98 43.03
CA ALA A 525 -4.13 -8.81 43.12
C ALA A 525 -3.44 -9.02 41.76
N GLN A 526 -3.88 -10.01 40.98
CA GLN A 526 -3.39 -10.26 39.61
C GLN A 526 -3.71 -9.09 38.68
N VAL A 527 -4.93 -8.53 38.70
CA VAL A 527 -5.29 -7.33 37.93
C VAL A 527 -4.32 -6.20 38.21
N ASN A 528 -4.11 -5.87 39.49
CA ASN A 528 -3.19 -4.80 39.90
C ASN A 528 -1.74 -5.09 39.44
N THR A 529 -1.27 -6.31 39.62
CA THR A 529 0.09 -6.73 39.24
C THR A 529 0.35 -6.48 37.76
N TYR A 530 -0.55 -6.92 36.87
CA TYR A 530 -0.33 -6.78 35.43
C TYR A 530 -0.52 -5.35 34.94
N PHE A 531 -1.41 -4.54 35.55
CA PHE A 531 -1.50 -3.11 35.24
C PHE A 531 -0.21 -2.37 35.62
N VAL A 532 0.34 -2.64 36.81
CA VAL A 532 1.62 -2.04 37.23
C VAL A 532 2.74 -2.44 36.28
N MET A 533 2.81 -3.71 35.88
CA MET A 533 3.80 -4.17 34.88
C MET A 533 3.64 -3.46 33.53
N ALA A 534 2.41 -3.26 33.06
CA ALA A 534 2.13 -2.50 31.84
C ALA A 534 2.59 -1.04 31.97
N LEU A 535 2.24 -0.35 33.05
CA LEU A 535 2.64 1.04 33.31
C LEU A 535 4.17 1.19 33.35
N ASN A 536 4.87 0.30 34.05
CA ASN A 536 6.33 0.32 34.10
C ASN A 536 6.96 0.12 32.71
N THR A 537 6.39 -0.78 31.91
CA THR A 537 6.85 -1.02 30.53
C THR A 537 6.62 0.21 29.65
N HIS A 538 5.45 0.86 29.77
CA HIS A 538 5.12 2.08 29.04
C HIS A 538 6.01 3.28 29.42
N SER A 539 6.26 3.50 30.71
CA SER A 539 7.20 4.54 31.15
C SER A 539 8.59 4.34 30.56
N SER A 540 9.06 3.09 30.46
CA SER A 540 10.34 2.77 29.83
C SER A 540 10.38 2.96 28.30
N LEU A 541 9.21 3.00 27.65
CA LEU A 541 9.07 3.30 26.21
C LEU A 541 9.10 4.81 25.94
N ILE A 542 8.64 5.62 26.88
CA ILE A 542 8.64 7.10 26.75
C ILE A 542 10.04 7.68 27.02
N GLN A 543 10.80 7.07 27.92
CA GLN A 543 12.10 7.58 28.36
C GLN A 543 13.30 7.23 27.46
N GLY A 544 13.14 6.28 26.54
CA GLY A 544 14.19 5.86 25.59
C GLY A 544 13.76 6.14 24.18
#